data_AF-A0A945ZUN3-F1
#
_entry.id   AF-A0A945ZUN3-F1
#
_cell.length_a   1.000
_cell.length_b   1.000
_cell.length_c   1.000
_cell.angle_alpha   90.00
_cell.angle_beta   90.00
_cell.angle_gamma   90.00
#
_symmetry.space_group_name_H-M   'P 1'
#
loop_
_entity.id
_entity.type
_entity.pdbx_description
1 polymer ?
#
loop_
_entity_poly.entity_id
_entity_poly.type
_entity_poly.pdbx_seq_one_letter_code
_entity_poly.pdbx_strand_id
1 'polypeptide(L)'
;MAKTDNKEKSKKLFKLSRGQQIMLGVFLILLSIIIFASLTSYFNTWRADQSELNSFFDRDAEAGNIAKKFGAQISHFLMYKMFGLSSYIFSILLFISGLSYFVGANSNKLIGKWIWGILITIWFSLFFGHFFTNQMLGGAIGLEITDFISIYTGDIGVLLILIFGFVSFIVLKIKLTPEKIYQWIKEKFKINSQKNQIISNDESKLADLDVKENKENKESETKSSVKLSKDLKPTIENFSSIKKSDKTTKNDKADDIKIEIKENIEEEILDEDLIAKNLVKKYGEYDQTLELKNF
;
A
#
# COMPACT_ATOMS: atom_id res chain seq x y z
N MET A 1 30.85 -32.83 44.87
CA MET A 1 31.42 -32.04 43.76
C MET A 1 30.89 -32.61 42.43
N ALA A 2 29.63 -32.31 42.06
CA ALA A 2 28.92 -33.05 40.99
C ALA A 2 27.65 -32.35 40.45
N LYS A 3 27.69 -31.04 40.12
CA LYS A 3 26.51 -30.30 39.58
C LYS A 3 26.79 -29.35 38.40
N THR A 4 28.03 -29.29 37.90
CA THR A 4 28.47 -28.36 36.84
C THR A 4 28.25 -28.90 35.42
N ASP A 5 28.60 -30.16 35.19
CA ASP A 5 28.96 -30.68 33.85
C ASP A 5 27.74 -30.86 32.92
N ASN A 6 26.53 -30.91 33.49
CA ASN A 6 25.31 -31.11 32.71
C ASN A 6 24.85 -29.82 31.98
N LYS A 7 25.39 -28.65 32.34
CA LYS A 7 24.98 -27.36 31.75
C LYS A 7 25.65 -27.05 30.41
N GLU A 8 26.78 -27.70 30.10
CA GLU A 8 27.46 -27.54 28.81
C GLU A 8 26.92 -28.47 27.72
N LYS A 9 26.59 -29.72 28.07
CA LYS A 9 26.14 -30.74 27.08
C LYS A 9 24.88 -30.32 26.32
N SER A 10 23.98 -29.58 26.97
CA SER A 10 22.77 -28.99 26.36
C SER A 10 23.06 -28.15 25.11
N LYS A 11 24.16 -27.38 25.07
CA LYS A 11 24.43 -26.41 23.99
C LYS A 11 24.93 -27.03 22.67
N LYS A 12 25.25 -28.32 22.62
CA LYS A 12 25.77 -28.98 21.41
C LYS A 12 24.69 -29.56 20.48
N LEU A 13 23.45 -29.71 20.94
CA LEU A 13 22.42 -30.52 20.26
C LEU A 13 21.82 -29.92 18.96
N PHE A 14 22.01 -28.63 18.68
CA PHE A 14 21.37 -27.94 17.55
C PHE A 14 22.32 -27.33 16.51
N LYS A 15 23.59 -27.78 16.45
CA LYS A 15 24.52 -27.31 15.40
C LYS A 15 24.49 -28.22 14.18
N LEU A 16 23.65 -27.88 13.20
CA LEU A 16 23.55 -28.56 11.89
C LEU A 16 24.94 -28.76 11.26
N SER A 17 25.19 -29.95 10.71
CA SER A 17 26.40 -30.24 9.93
C SER A 17 26.43 -29.43 8.63
N ARG A 18 27.62 -29.27 8.02
CA ARG A 18 27.75 -28.46 6.79
C ARG A 18 26.91 -29.00 5.62
N GLY A 19 26.80 -30.32 5.48
CA GLY A 19 25.92 -30.94 4.48
C GLY A 19 24.43 -30.65 4.73
N GLN A 20 23.97 -30.76 6.00
CA GLN A 20 22.59 -30.42 6.37
C GLN A 20 22.28 -28.93 6.13
N GLN A 21 23.23 -28.02 6.39
CA GLN A 21 23.07 -26.59 6.07
C GLN A 21 22.93 -26.35 4.56
N ILE A 22 23.71 -27.03 3.73
CA ILE A 22 23.63 -26.90 2.27
C ILE A 22 22.29 -27.44 1.76
N MET A 23 21.85 -28.61 2.23
CA MET A 23 20.54 -29.18 1.87
C MET A 23 19.38 -28.29 2.30
N LEU A 24 19.39 -27.77 3.54
CA LEU A 24 18.41 -26.80 4.02
C LEU A 24 18.44 -25.50 3.19
N GLY A 25 19.64 -25.06 2.78
CA GLY A 25 19.82 -23.89 1.93
C GLY A 25 19.15 -24.05 0.57
N VAL A 26 19.40 -25.17 -0.12
CA VAL A 26 18.78 -25.50 -1.42
C VAL A 26 17.27 -25.65 -1.27
N PHE A 27 16.79 -26.36 -0.24
CA PHE A 27 15.36 -26.51 0.04
C PHE A 27 14.66 -25.16 0.23
N LEU A 28 15.22 -24.25 1.03
CA LEU A 28 14.66 -22.92 1.25
C LEU A 28 14.65 -22.05 -0.02
N ILE A 29 15.66 -22.18 -0.89
CA ILE A 29 15.68 -21.51 -2.20
C ILE A 29 14.54 -22.02 -3.08
N LEU A 30 14.41 -23.34 -3.25
CA LEU A 30 13.35 -23.94 -4.07
C LEU A 30 11.94 -23.60 -3.53
N LEU A 31 11.75 -23.71 -2.21
CA LEU A 31 10.51 -23.32 -1.53
C LEU A 31 10.17 -21.84 -1.76
N SER A 32 11.15 -20.93 -1.69
CA SER A 32 10.92 -19.51 -1.94
C SER A 32 10.53 -19.18 -3.38
N ILE A 33 11.04 -19.93 -4.36
CA ILE A 33 10.66 -19.78 -5.78
C ILE A 33 9.23 -20.28 -5.99
N ILE A 34 8.88 -21.44 -5.42
CA ILE A 34 7.52 -22.01 -5.46
C ILE A 34 6.51 -21.05 -4.80
N ILE A 35 6.82 -20.50 -3.62
CA ILE A 35 5.94 -19.54 -2.94
C ILE A 35 5.79 -18.26 -3.77
N PHE A 36 6.87 -17.70 -4.33
CA PHE A 36 6.81 -16.50 -5.17
C PHE A 36 5.91 -16.72 -6.40
N ALA A 37 6.05 -17.85 -7.08
CA ALA A 37 5.20 -18.23 -8.21
C ALA A 37 3.74 -18.44 -7.77
N SER A 38 3.50 -19.06 -6.61
CA SER A 38 2.15 -19.29 -6.07
C SER A 38 1.42 -17.99 -5.75
N LEU A 39 2.11 -17.03 -5.10
CA LEU A 39 1.60 -15.68 -4.83
C LEU A 39 1.26 -14.92 -6.13
N THR A 40 2.10 -15.09 -7.16
CA THR A 40 1.90 -14.43 -8.46
C THR A 40 0.71 -15.03 -9.23
N SER A 41 0.56 -16.36 -9.17
CA SER A 41 -0.58 -17.07 -9.77
C SER A 41 -1.91 -16.74 -9.08
N TYR A 42 -1.89 -16.51 -7.76
CA TYR A 42 -3.08 -16.30 -6.94
C TYR A 42 -3.91 -15.07 -7.34
N PHE A 43 -3.28 -13.98 -7.81
CA PHE A 43 -4.00 -12.79 -8.29
C PHE A 43 -5.07 -13.11 -9.37
N ASN A 44 -4.83 -14.14 -10.18
CA ASN A 44 -5.77 -14.58 -11.21
C ASN A 44 -6.64 -15.76 -10.75
N THR A 45 -6.10 -16.65 -9.92
CA THR A 45 -6.70 -17.96 -9.60
C THR A 45 -7.54 -18.00 -8.32
N TRP A 46 -7.42 -17.00 -7.44
CA TRP A 46 -8.00 -17.01 -6.08
C TRP A 46 -9.48 -17.36 -6.01
N ARG A 47 -10.31 -16.90 -6.96
CA ARG A 47 -11.76 -17.16 -6.95
C ARG A 47 -12.10 -18.62 -7.18
N ALA A 48 -11.39 -19.28 -8.09
CA ALA A 48 -11.56 -20.70 -8.38
C ALA A 48 -10.92 -21.56 -7.28
N ASP A 49 -9.71 -21.19 -6.86
CA ASP A 49 -8.99 -21.86 -5.78
C ASP A 49 -9.74 -21.81 -4.44
N GLN A 50 -10.60 -20.81 -4.19
CA GLN A 50 -11.30 -20.63 -2.91
C GLN A 50 -12.28 -21.77 -2.57
N SER A 51 -12.97 -22.35 -3.56
CA SER A 51 -13.83 -23.52 -3.34
C SER A 51 -13.02 -24.79 -3.06
N GLU A 52 -11.78 -24.83 -3.53
CA GLU A 52 -10.90 -26.00 -3.49
C GLU A 52 -10.13 -26.15 -2.16
N LEU A 53 -10.08 -25.10 -1.33
CA LEU A 53 -9.30 -25.08 -0.07
C LEU A 53 -9.71 -26.16 0.95
N ASN A 54 -10.97 -26.62 0.89
CA ASN A 54 -11.51 -27.68 1.75
C ASN A 54 -11.17 -29.09 1.22
N SER A 55 -10.91 -29.22 -0.08
CA SER A 55 -10.74 -30.48 -0.82
C SER A 55 -9.27 -30.91 -0.92
N PHE A 56 -8.42 -30.48 0.01
CA PHE A 56 -6.96 -30.60 -0.10
C PHE A 56 -6.44 -32.04 -0.30
N PHE A 57 -7.12 -33.04 0.27
CA PHE A 57 -6.77 -34.47 0.13
C PHE A 57 -7.55 -35.21 -0.96
N ASP A 58 -8.55 -34.56 -1.57
CA ASP A 58 -9.16 -35.03 -2.81
C ASP A 58 -8.09 -35.05 -3.93
N ARG A 59 -8.25 -35.94 -4.91
CA ARG A 59 -7.36 -36.05 -6.08
C ARG A 59 -7.98 -35.52 -7.35
N ASP A 60 -9.31 -35.56 -7.45
CA ASP A 60 -10.05 -35.28 -8.68
C ASP A 60 -10.40 -33.78 -8.77
N ALA A 61 -10.49 -33.12 -7.61
CA ALA A 61 -10.69 -31.68 -7.53
C ALA A 61 -9.38 -30.91 -7.84
N GLU A 62 -9.43 -29.94 -8.76
CA GLU A 62 -8.23 -29.27 -9.31
C GLU A 62 -8.10 -27.79 -8.90
N ALA A 63 -6.96 -27.42 -8.32
CA ALA A 63 -6.56 -26.03 -8.13
C ALA A 63 -5.96 -25.43 -9.42
N GLY A 64 -6.30 -24.17 -9.69
CA GLY A 64 -5.78 -23.39 -10.83
C GLY A 64 -4.39 -22.81 -10.57
N ASN A 65 -3.98 -22.67 -9.30
CA ASN A 65 -2.66 -22.16 -8.94
C ASN A 65 -1.50 -22.93 -9.60
N ILE A 66 -0.43 -22.22 -9.97
CA ILE A 66 0.76 -22.80 -10.63
C ILE A 66 1.46 -23.90 -9.81
N ALA A 67 1.36 -23.87 -8.48
CA ALA A 67 1.84 -24.95 -7.60
C ALA A 67 0.70 -25.83 -7.05
N LYS A 68 -0.42 -25.92 -7.79
CA LYS A 68 -1.65 -26.68 -7.49
C LYS A 68 -2.13 -26.43 -6.04
N LYS A 69 -2.71 -27.44 -5.37
CA LYS A 69 -3.36 -27.30 -4.06
C LYS A 69 -2.43 -26.71 -2.98
N PHE A 70 -1.14 -27.06 -3.02
CA PHE A 70 -0.13 -26.49 -2.12
C PHE A 70 0.05 -24.98 -2.36
N GLY A 71 0.19 -24.59 -3.63
CA GLY A 71 0.26 -23.19 -4.05
C GLY A 71 -0.96 -22.38 -3.62
N ALA A 72 -2.15 -22.86 -3.99
CA ALA A 72 -3.43 -22.25 -3.62
C ALA A 72 -3.58 -22.04 -2.11
N GLN A 73 -3.28 -23.07 -1.29
CA GLN A 73 -3.38 -22.99 0.15
C GLN A 73 -2.38 -22.00 0.76
N ILE A 74 -1.10 -22.01 0.33
CA ILE A 74 -0.09 -21.11 0.89
C ILE A 74 -0.28 -19.66 0.43
N SER A 75 -0.74 -19.42 -0.80
CA SER A 75 -1.05 -18.06 -1.27
C SER A 75 -2.35 -17.52 -0.70
N HIS A 76 -3.39 -18.34 -0.54
CA HIS A 76 -4.62 -17.92 0.15
C HIS A 76 -4.34 -17.57 1.62
N PHE A 77 -3.57 -18.39 2.32
CA PHE A 77 -3.15 -18.07 3.69
C PHE A 77 -2.38 -16.76 3.74
N LEU A 78 -1.29 -16.62 2.97
CA LEU A 78 -0.42 -15.44 3.05
C LEU A 78 -1.11 -14.16 2.54
N MET A 79 -1.72 -14.18 1.36
CA MET A 79 -2.30 -12.97 0.77
C MET A 79 -3.66 -12.62 1.38
N TYR A 80 -4.62 -13.54 1.33
CA TYR A 80 -6.00 -13.22 1.70
C TYR A 80 -6.22 -13.17 3.22
N LYS A 81 -5.69 -14.16 3.96
CA LYS A 81 -5.85 -14.26 5.41
C LYS A 81 -4.79 -13.52 6.24
N MET A 82 -3.60 -13.25 5.67
CA MET A 82 -2.52 -12.56 6.38
C MET A 82 -2.28 -11.14 5.82
N PHE A 83 -1.24 -10.91 5.01
CA PHE A 83 -0.65 -9.57 4.76
C PHE A 83 -0.76 -9.05 3.31
N GLY A 84 -1.59 -9.67 2.46
CA GLY A 84 -1.82 -9.21 1.09
C GLY A 84 -0.56 -9.22 0.23
N LEU A 85 -0.38 -8.17 -0.56
CA LEU A 85 0.76 -7.96 -1.46
C LEU A 85 2.11 -7.91 -0.69
N SER A 86 2.09 -7.52 0.58
CA SER A 86 3.29 -7.49 1.45
C SER A 86 3.91 -8.88 1.64
N SER A 87 3.14 -9.95 1.44
CA SER A 87 3.55 -11.35 1.64
C SER A 87 4.75 -11.79 0.81
N TYR A 88 5.02 -11.13 -0.33
CA TYR A 88 6.22 -11.37 -1.13
C TYR A 88 7.53 -11.20 -0.34
N ILE A 89 7.51 -10.37 0.71
CA ILE A 89 8.65 -10.16 1.60
C ILE A 89 9.04 -11.46 2.32
N PHE A 90 8.09 -12.33 2.70
CA PHE A 90 8.41 -13.66 3.24
C PHE A 90 9.14 -14.54 2.23
N SER A 91 8.73 -14.53 0.95
CA SER A 91 9.41 -15.26 -0.11
C SER A 91 10.86 -14.78 -0.27
N ILE A 92 11.07 -13.47 -0.27
CA ILE A 92 12.41 -12.85 -0.35
C ILE A 92 13.26 -13.20 0.89
N LEU A 93 12.68 -13.20 2.09
CA LEU A 93 13.35 -13.60 3.33
C LEU A 93 13.75 -15.08 3.33
N LEU A 94 12.89 -15.97 2.81
CA LEU A 94 13.19 -17.39 2.64
C LEU A 94 14.34 -17.61 1.64
N PHE A 95 14.31 -16.93 0.48
CA PHE A 95 15.39 -16.97 -0.51
C PHE A 95 16.74 -16.53 0.08
N ILE A 96 16.74 -15.37 0.77
CA ILE A 96 17.94 -14.83 1.42
C ILE A 96 18.45 -15.75 2.54
N SER A 97 17.55 -16.45 3.25
CA SER A 97 17.92 -17.41 4.28
C SER A 97 18.53 -18.67 3.67
N GLY A 98 17.91 -19.21 2.62
CA GLY A 98 18.41 -20.37 1.88
C GLY A 98 19.80 -20.11 1.29
N LEU A 99 19.99 -18.97 0.62
CA LEU A 99 21.29 -18.54 0.10
C LEU A 99 22.34 -18.39 1.22
N SER A 100 21.95 -17.87 2.39
CA SER A 100 22.85 -17.75 3.54
C SER A 100 23.30 -19.10 4.09
N TYR A 101 22.41 -20.09 4.19
CA TYR A 101 22.77 -21.44 4.61
C TYR A 101 23.60 -22.19 3.55
N PHE A 102 23.24 -22.03 2.27
CA PHE A 102 23.99 -22.57 1.13
C PHE A 102 25.44 -22.07 1.12
N VAL A 103 25.65 -20.76 1.16
CA VAL A 103 27.00 -20.14 1.21
C VAL A 103 27.71 -20.41 2.55
N GLY A 104 26.97 -20.69 3.63
CA GLY A 104 27.54 -20.86 4.97
C GLY A 104 27.81 -19.53 5.70
N ALA A 105 27.11 -18.46 5.30
CA ALA A 105 27.21 -17.16 5.93
C ALA A 105 26.58 -17.17 7.34
N ASN A 106 27.16 -16.38 8.25
CA ASN A 106 26.81 -16.37 9.68
C ASN A 106 25.31 -16.12 9.94
N SER A 107 24.60 -17.17 10.36
CA SER A 107 23.16 -17.19 10.62
C SER A 107 22.70 -16.16 11.66
N ASN A 108 23.56 -15.68 12.55
CA ASN A 108 23.20 -14.61 13.49
C ASN A 108 22.82 -13.30 12.78
N LYS A 109 23.26 -13.09 11.53
CA LYS A 109 22.84 -11.95 10.71
C LYS A 109 21.45 -12.15 10.09
N LEU A 110 20.89 -13.37 10.06
CA LEU A 110 19.55 -13.64 9.53
C LEU A 110 18.45 -13.17 10.47
N ILE A 111 18.59 -13.34 11.79
CA ILE A 111 17.52 -12.95 12.75
C ILE A 111 17.18 -11.45 12.62
N GLY A 112 18.21 -10.60 12.44
CA GLY A 112 18.03 -9.18 12.15
C GLY A 112 17.48 -8.86 10.75
N LYS A 113 17.59 -9.76 9.77
CA LYS A 113 16.86 -9.61 8.49
C LYS A 113 15.39 -9.94 8.67
N TRP A 114 15.06 -11.02 9.38
CA TRP A 114 13.69 -11.43 9.65
C TRP A 114 12.92 -10.43 10.51
N ILE A 115 13.50 -9.90 11.60
CA ILE A 115 12.85 -8.88 12.45
C ILE A 115 12.49 -7.63 11.62
N TRP A 116 13.46 -7.09 10.87
CA TRP A 116 13.22 -5.93 10.01
C TRP A 116 12.28 -6.23 8.83
N GLY A 117 12.29 -7.46 8.31
CA GLY A 117 11.43 -7.94 7.24
C GLY A 117 9.97 -8.12 7.67
N ILE A 118 9.72 -8.67 8.85
CA ILE A 118 8.37 -8.76 9.44
C ILE A 118 7.83 -7.35 9.73
N LEU A 119 8.64 -6.46 10.30
CA LEU A 119 8.22 -5.09 10.60
C LEU A 119 7.80 -4.31 9.33
N ILE A 120 8.57 -4.42 8.24
CA ILE A 120 8.21 -3.78 6.96
C ILE A 120 7.04 -4.49 6.25
N THR A 121 6.83 -5.79 6.49
CA THR A 121 5.64 -6.52 6.01
C THR A 121 4.36 -6.02 6.69
N ILE A 122 4.39 -5.85 8.02
CA ILE A 122 3.27 -5.28 8.79
C ILE A 122 3.02 -3.83 8.34
N TRP A 123 4.07 -3.02 8.19
CA TRP A 123 3.93 -1.63 7.75
C TRP A 123 3.30 -1.51 6.36
N PHE A 124 3.74 -2.31 5.37
CA PHE A 124 3.11 -2.32 4.05
C PHE A 124 1.67 -2.87 4.08
N SER A 125 1.38 -3.86 4.92
CA SER A 125 0.04 -4.44 5.06
C SER A 125 -0.96 -3.39 5.59
N LEU A 126 -0.57 -2.60 6.61
CA LEU A 126 -1.34 -1.46 7.10
C LEU A 126 -1.44 -0.32 6.07
N PHE A 127 -0.35 0.00 5.38
CA PHE A 127 -0.36 1.00 4.31
C PHE A 127 -1.36 0.63 3.20
N PHE A 128 -1.33 -0.62 2.73
CA PHE A 128 -2.27 -1.09 1.72
C PHE A 128 -3.70 -1.20 2.27
N GLY A 129 -3.90 -1.58 3.54
CA GLY A 129 -5.22 -1.58 4.18
C GLY A 129 -5.85 -0.18 4.26
N HIS A 130 -5.07 0.85 4.62
CA HIS A 130 -5.57 2.22 4.73
C HIS A 130 -5.87 2.88 3.38
N PHE A 131 -5.01 2.68 2.38
CA PHE A 131 -5.17 3.33 1.07
C PHE A 131 -5.97 2.50 0.05
N PHE A 132 -6.24 1.21 0.30
CA PHE A 132 -6.96 0.34 -0.63
C PHE A 132 -7.89 -0.64 0.09
N THR A 133 -9.20 -0.52 -0.16
CA THR A 133 -10.26 -1.43 0.34
C THR A 133 -10.18 -2.86 -0.21
N ASN A 134 -9.15 -3.21 -0.97
CA ASN A 134 -8.99 -4.53 -1.58
C ASN A 134 -8.14 -5.45 -0.69
N GLN A 135 -8.78 -6.48 -0.12
CA GLN A 135 -8.15 -7.48 0.74
C GLN A 135 -6.96 -8.22 0.09
N MET A 136 -6.83 -8.26 -1.24
CA MET A 136 -5.65 -8.83 -1.91
C MET A 136 -4.39 -7.95 -1.78
N LEU A 137 -4.55 -6.66 -1.53
CA LEU A 137 -3.47 -5.70 -1.35
C LEU A 137 -3.07 -5.59 0.13
N GLY A 138 -4.02 -5.30 1.03
CA GLY A 138 -3.77 -5.19 2.48
C GLY A 138 -3.61 -6.54 3.19
N GLY A 139 -4.33 -7.56 2.75
CA GLY A 139 -4.62 -8.76 3.53
C GLY A 139 -5.65 -8.49 4.63
N ALA A 140 -6.24 -9.54 5.20
CA ALA A 140 -7.16 -9.39 6.33
C ALA A 140 -6.49 -8.65 7.51
N ILE A 141 -5.22 -8.97 7.83
CA ILE A 141 -4.49 -8.28 8.91
C ILE A 141 -4.31 -6.79 8.61
N GLY A 142 -4.09 -6.43 7.34
CA GLY A 142 -3.89 -5.04 6.94
C GLY A 142 -5.14 -4.19 7.04
N LEU A 143 -6.30 -4.74 6.67
CA LEU A 143 -7.61 -4.10 6.81
C LEU A 143 -8.05 -4.05 8.28
N GLU A 144 -8.22 -5.21 8.92
CA GLU A 144 -8.80 -5.34 10.26
C GLU A 144 -8.03 -4.53 11.33
N ILE A 145 -6.69 -4.51 11.27
CA ILE A 145 -5.89 -3.70 12.21
C ILE A 145 -5.98 -2.20 11.87
N THR A 146 -6.10 -1.83 10.59
CA THR A 146 -6.30 -0.43 10.20
C THR A 146 -7.65 0.09 10.67
N ASP A 147 -8.72 -0.66 10.42
CA ASP A 147 -10.07 -0.30 10.83
C ASP A 147 -10.17 -0.22 12.36
N PHE A 148 -9.58 -1.19 13.08
CA PHE A 148 -9.44 -1.16 14.53
C PHE A 148 -8.72 0.11 15.03
N ILE A 149 -7.59 0.51 14.41
CA ILE A 149 -6.87 1.73 14.80
C ILE A 149 -7.68 3.00 14.48
N SER A 150 -8.40 3.03 13.34
CA SER A 150 -9.22 4.19 12.96
C SER A 150 -10.43 4.37 13.89
N ILE A 151 -11.04 3.28 14.39
CA ILE A 151 -12.12 3.34 15.39
C ILE A 151 -11.70 4.10 16.67
N TYR A 152 -10.44 3.96 17.12
CA TYR A 152 -9.96 4.66 18.33
C TYR A 152 -9.28 6.01 18.07
N THR A 153 -8.77 6.24 16.86
CA THR A 153 -7.82 7.35 16.58
C THR A 153 -8.19 8.21 15.37
N GLY A 154 -9.20 7.78 14.60
CA GLY A 154 -9.50 8.29 13.27
C GLY A 154 -8.41 8.03 12.24
N ASP A 155 -8.72 8.32 10.98
CA ASP A 155 -7.81 8.16 9.84
C ASP A 155 -6.53 8.98 10.00
N ILE A 156 -6.62 10.14 10.66
CA ILE A 156 -5.47 10.98 11.01
C ILE A 156 -4.49 10.25 11.92
N GLY A 157 -4.97 9.40 12.83
CA GLY A 157 -4.15 8.57 13.70
C GLY A 157 -3.44 7.44 12.94
N VAL A 158 -4.17 6.74 12.05
CA VAL A 158 -3.58 5.74 11.14
C VAL A 158 -2.47 6.36 10.31
N LEU A 159 -2.73 7.52 9.69
CA LEU A 159 -1.77 8.25 8.87
C LEU A 159 -0.52 8.66 9.66
N LEU A 160 -0.68 9.16 10.89
CA LEU A 160 0.44 9.48 11.78
C LEU A 160 1.27 8.24 12.14
N ILE A 161 0.64 7.10 12.41
CA ILE A 161 1.32 5.83 12.70
C ILE A 161 2.10 5.33 11.48
N LEU A 162 1.51 5.42 10.28
CA LEU A 162 2.20 5.06 9.03
C LEU A 162 3.41 5.96 8.77
N ILE A 163 3.26 7.28 8.90
CA ILE A 163 4.37 8.26 8.75
C ILE A 163 5.48 7.98 9.79
N PHE A 164 5.11 7.79 11.06
CA PHE A 164 6.06 7.50 12.13
C PHE A 164 6.83 6.19 11.89
N GLY A 165 6.15 5.13 11.43
CA GLY A 165 6.78 3.85 11.07
C GLY A 165 7.78 4.00 9.91
N PHE A 166 7.42 4.77 8.88
CA PHE A 166 8.28 5.04 7.73
C PHE A 166 9.54 5.83 8.11
N VAL A 167 9.38 6.92 8.87
CA VAL A 167 10.52 7.72 9.37
C VAL A 167 11.40 6.87 10.30
N SER A 168 10.80 6.07 11.18
CA SER A 168 11.53 5.15 12.07
C SER A 168 12.37 4.13 11.29
N PHE A 169 11.83 3.57 10.19
CA PHE A 169 12.60 2.69 9.31
C PHE A 169 13.79 3.41 8.67
N ILE A 170 13.61 4.61 8.13
CA ILE A 170 14.68 5.41 7.53
C ILE A 170 15.80 5.72 8.54
N VAL A 171 15.44 6.19 9.73
CA VAL A 171 16.41 6.56 10.77
C VAL A 171 17.14 5.35 11.35
N LEU A 172 16.42 4.28 11.72
CA LEU A 172 16.99 3.13 12.42
C LEU A 172 17.67 2.11 11.47
N LYS A 173 17.07 1.86 10.29
CA LYS A 173 17.57 0.83 9.35
C LYS A 173 18.53 1.40 8.32
N ILE A 174 18.17 2.51 7.67
CA ILE A 174 18.99 3.14 6.62
C ILE A 174 20.07 4.04 7.26
N LYS A 175 19.90 4.47 8.50
CA LYS A 175 20.80 5.40 9.22
C LYS A 175 20.97 6.74 8.50
N LEU A 176 19.92 7.14 7.79
CA LEU A 176 19.84 8.40 7.06
C LEU A 176 19.30 9.47 8.01
N THR A 177 20.19 10.28 8.57
CA THR A 177 19.82 11.42 9.43
C THR A 177 19.55 12.67 8.58
N PRO A 178 18.77 13.65 9.08
CA PRO A 178 18.52 14.90 8.38
C PRO A 178 19.80 15.64 7.96
N GLU A 179 20.88 15.53 8.74
CA GLU A 179 22.19 16.13 8.43
C GLU A 179 22.77 15.57 7.13
N LYS A 180 22.70 14.25 6.93
CA LYS A 180 23.19 13.57 5.72
C LYS A 180 22.34 13.89 4.51
N ILE A 181 21.01 14.01 4.69
CA ILE A 181 20.10 14.46 3.63
C ILE A 181 20.48 15.88 3.22
N TYR A 182 20.65 16.80 4.18
CA TYR A 182 21.04 18.18 3.91
C TYR A 182 22.42 18.28 3.24
N GLN A 183 23.41 17.49 3.67
CA GLN A 183 24.73 17.41 3.03
C GLN A 183 24.62 16.94 1.57
N TRP A 184 23.94 15.80 1.32
CA TRP A 184 23.76 15.25 -0.02
C TRP A 184 22.99 16.19 -0.96
N ILE A 185 21.96 16.88 -0.45
CA ILE A 185 21.23 17.93 -1.17
C ILE A 185 22.17 19.10 -1.50
N LYS A 186 22.91 19.62 -0.51
CA LYS A 186 23.84 20.75 -0.69
C LYS A 186 24.94 20.43 -1.71
N GLU A 187 25.46 19.22 -1.72
CA GLU A 187 26.40 18.72 -2.73
C GLU A 187 25.76 18.64 -4.12
N LYS A 188 24.57 18.04 -4.24
CA LYS A 188 23.82 17.96 -5.53
C LYS A 188 23.56 19.33 -6.12
N PHE A 189 23.08 20.29 -5.32
CA PHE A 189 22.83 21.65 -5.79
C PHE A 189 24.13 22.40 -6.14
N LYS A 190 25.20 22.27 -5.34
CA LYS A 190 26.50 22.89 -5.65
C LYS A 190 27.12 22.36 -6.96
N ILE A 191 27.01 21.06 -7.22
CA ILE A 191 27.47 20.42 -8.46
C ILE A 191 26.69 20.98 -9.67
N ASN A 192 25.38 21.15 -9.56
CA ASN A 192 24.57 21.76 -10.64
C ASN A 192 24.96 23.23 -10.89
N SER A 193 25.23 24.02 -9.84
CA SER A 193 25.73 25.40 -10.00
C SER A 193 27.08 25.44 -10.72
N GLN A 194 28.02 24.56 -10.40
CA GLN A 194 29.32 24.50 -11.09
C GLN A 194 29.20 24.01 -12.54
N LYS A 195 28.28 23.08 -12.84
CA LYS A 195 28.06 22.61 -14.21
C LYS A 195 27.59 23.74 -15.14
N ASN A 196 26.73 24.64 -14.67
CA ASN A 196 26.27 25.79 -15.46
C ASN A 196 27.37 26.84 -15.71
N GLN A 197 28.39 26.94 -14.84
CA GLN A 197 29.51 27.87 -15.03
C GLN A 197 30.59 27.36 -16.02
N ILE A 198 30.63 26.06 -16.30
CA ILE A 198 31.56 25.49 -17.28
C ILE A 198 31.04 25.70 -18.70
N ILE A 199 29.73 25.49 -18.93
CA ILE A 199 29.09 25.65 -20.24
C ILE A 199 29.20 27.10 -20.76
N SER A 200 29.17 28.10 -19.88
CA SER A 200 29.23 29.52 -20.24
C SER A 200 30.65 30.06 -20.56
N ASN A 201 31.70 29.23 -20.49
CA ASN A 201 33.09 29.68 -20.62
C ASN A 201 33.81 29.25 -21.91
N ASP A 202 33.20 28.41 -22.75
CA ASP A 202 33.79 27.97 -24.03
C ASP A 202 33.38 28.82 -25.25
N GLU A 203 32.30 29.61 -25.16
CA GLU A 203 31.83 30.46 -26.28
C GLU A 203 32.50 31.86 -26.34
N SER A 204 33.34 32.23 -25.35
CA SER A 204 33.83 33.61 -25.13
C SER A 204 35.35 33.79 -25.32
N LYS A 205 35.97 33.02 -26.21
CA LYS A 205 37.42 33.12 -26.54
C LYS A 205 37.73 33.32 -28.03
N LEU A 206 36.92 34.11 -28.72
CA LEU A 206 37.12 34.50 -30.12
C LEU A 206 36.77 35.98 -30.39
N ALA A 207 37.31 36.89 -29.56
CA ALA A 207 37.31 38.33 -29.84
C ALA A 207 38.50 39.04 -29.17
N ASP A 208 39.36 39.61 -30.01
CA ASP A 208 40.35 40.70 -29.86
C ASP A 208 41.01 41.08 -28.53
N LEU A 209 42.33 41.23 -28.63
CA LEU A 209 43.18 42.06 -27.77
C LEU A 209 43.00 43.54 -28.16
N ASP A 210 42.79 44.44 -27.19
CA ASP A 210 43.50 45.73 -27.20
C ASP A 210 43.56 46.40 -25.81
N VAL A 211 44.36 47.46 -25.68
CA VAL A 211 44.95 47.92 -24.42
C VAL A 211 44.60 49.38 -24.06
N LYS A 212 44.10 49.62 -22.83
CA LYS A 212 44.57 50.72 -21.96
C LYS A 212 44.13 50.71 -20.50
N GLU A 213 44.85 51.50 -19.71
CA GLU A 213 44.94 51.49 -18.25
C GLU A 213 43.95 52.40 -17.48
N ASN A 214 43.97 52.21 -16.15
CA ASN A 214 44.03 53.24 -15.08
C ASN A 214 42.76 53.72 -14.34
N LYS A 215 42.78 53.34 -13.03
CA LYS A 215 42.55 54.17 -11.82
C LYS A 215 41.16 54.38 -11.20
N GLU A 216 41.09 53.84 -9.97
CA GLU A 216 40.71 54.48 -8.69
C GLU A 216 39.27 54.97 -8.43
N ASN A 217 38.65 54.30 -7.45
CA ASN A 217 37.97 54.87 -6.27
C ASN A 217 37.02 56.08 -6.44
N LYS A 218 35.73 55.87 -6.15
CA LYS A 218 35.14 56.25 -4.84
C LYS A 218 33.67 55.83 -4.66
N GLU A 219 33.25 55.78 -3.39
CA GLU A 219 31.85 55.79 -2.94
C GLU A 219 31.18 57.13 -3.34
N SER A 220 29.87 57.25 -3.52
CA SER A 220 28.90 57.27 -2.41
C SER A 220 27.44 57.40 -2.92
N GLU A 221 26.50 57.55 -1.98
CA GLU A 221 25.05 57.63 -2.16
C GLU A 221 24.55 58.96 -2.77
N THR A 222 23.34 58.98 -3.36
CA THR A 222 22.14 59.68 -2.78
C THR A 222 21.04 60.02 -3.82
N LYS A 223 19.89 59.35 -3.69
CA LYS A 223 18.47 59.77 -3.92
C LYS A 223 18.06 60.70 -5.09
N SER A 224 16.93 60.29 -5.69
CA SER A 224 15.78 61.11 -6.15
C SER A 224 15.69 61.57 -7.62
N SER A 225 14.71 61.02 -8.35
CA SER A 225 13.50 61.78 -8.70
C SER A 225 12.38 60.84 -9.20
N VAL A 226 11.15 61.37 -9.32
CA VAL A 226 9.91 60.60 -9.51
C VAL A 226 9.33 60.77 -10.91
N LYS A 227 8.83 59.68 -11.51
CA LYS A 227 7.56 59.70 -12.27
C LYS A 227 6.86 58.35 -12.29
N LEU A 228 5.54 58.39 -12.21
CA LEU A 228 4.63 57.24 -12.15
C LEU A 228 3.67 57.32 -13.34
N SER A 229 3.52 56.24 -14.08
CA SER A 229 2.41 56.01 -15.00
C SER A 229 1.74 54.68 -14.66
N LYS A 230 0.44 54.72 -14.42
CA LYS A 230 -0.41 53.55 -14.12
C LYS A 230 -1.00 52.97 -15.41
N ASP A 231 -1.77 51.89 -15.22
CA ASP A 231 -2.81 51.37 -16.11
C ASP A 231 -2.39 50.41 -17.24
N LEU A 232 -2.20 49.15 -16.84
CA LEU A 232 -2.76 47.99 -17.56
C LEU A 232 -3.46 47.07 -16.54
N LYS A 233 -4.65 46.57 -16.89
CA LYS A 233 -5.44 45.61 -16.09
C LYS A 233 -5.31 44.20 -16.67
N PRO A 234 -5.42 43.13 -15.87
CA PRO A 234 -5.47 41.77 -16.40
C PRO A 234 -6.85 41.47 -17.03
N THR A 235 -6.86 40.94 -18.25
CA THR A 235 -8.08 40.42 -18.88
C THR A 235 -8.38 39.03 -18.35
N ILE A 236 -9.57 38.83 -17.78
CA ILE A 236 -10.14 37.52 -17.45
C ILE A 236 -11.54 37.46 -18.04
N GLU A 237 -11.62 37.16 -19.34
CA GLU A 237 -12.86 36.85 -20.04
C GLU A 237 -12.91 35.34 -20.30
N ASN A 238 -13.61 34.61 -19.43
CA ASN A 238 -14.38 33.38 -19.73
C ASN A 238 -14.88 32.72 -18.44
N PHE A 239 -16.00 33.22 -17.90
CA PHE A 239 -16.83 32.50 -16.93
C PHE A 239 -18.31 32.69 -17.29
N SER A 240 -18.80 31.91 -18.26
CA SER A 240 -20.23 31.84 -18.58
C SER A 240 -20.94 30.99 -17.54
N SER A 241 -21.80 31.62 -16.72
CA SER A 241 -22.71 30.94 -15.81
C SER A 241 -24.10 30.84 -16.44
N ILE A 242 -24.64 29.63 -16.55
CA ILE A 242 -25.98 29.37 -17.12
C ILE A 242 -26.94 28.96 -16.00
N LYS A 243 -28.11 29.61 -15.97
CA LYS A 243 -29.20 29.36 -15.03
C LYS A 243 -30.13 28.24 -15.52
N LYS A 244 -30.83 27.60 -14.58
CA LYS A 244 -32.04 26.81 -14.87
C LYS A 244 -33.11 27.63 -15.59
N SER A 245 -33.85 26.97 -16.48
CA SER A 245 -35.25 27.28 -16.77
C SER A 245 -35.94 26.03 -17.34
N ASP A 246 -37.09 25.65 -16.78
CA ASP A 246 -37.90 24.52 -17.26
C ASP A 246 -38.97 24.98 -18.27
N LYS A 247 -39.26 24.15 -19.30
CA LYS A 247 -40.62 23.74 -19.76
C LYS A 247 -40.68 23.12 -21.17
N THR A 248 -40.82 21.79 -21.21
CA THR A 248 -41.88 21.05 -21.94
C THR A 248 -42.42 21.54 -23.30
N THR A 249 -42.28 20.72 -24.36
CA THR A 249 -43.38 19.99 -25.08
C THR A 249 -43.11 19.80 -26.59
N LYS A 250 -43.01 18.52 -27.06
CA LYS A 250 -43.36 17.92 -28.40
C LYS A 250 -43.04 18.69 -29.71
N ASN A 251 -42.64 18.10 -30.86
CA ASN A 251 -42.37 16.73 -31.34
C ASN A 251 -41.46 16.87 -32.61
N ASP A 252 -41.17 15.94 -33.55
CA ASP A 252 -41.66 14.59 -33.91
C ASP A 252 -40.59 13.84 -34.76
N LYS A 253 -40.73 12.51 -34.93
CA LYS A 253 -40.00 11.59 -35.85
C LYS A 253 -38.46 11.46 -35.71
N ALA A 254 -37.81 10.34 -36.07
CA ALA A 254 -38.18 8.92 -36.09
C ALA A 254 -36.89 8.09 -36.36
N ASP A 255 -36.70 6.95 -35.69
CA ASP A 255 -36.14 5.69 -36.24
C ASP A 255 -36.00 4.62 -35.12
N ASP A 256 -36.04 3.34 -35.50
CA ASP A 256 -36.13 2.18 -34.60
C ASP A 256 -34.80 1.80 -33.93
N ILE A 257 -34.79 1.72 -32.59
CA ILE A 257 -33.85 0.85 -31.84
C ILE A 257 -34.61 0.13 -30.73
N LYS A 258 -34.76 -1.20 -30.84
CA LYS A 258 -35.31 -2.04 -29.77
C LYS A 258 -34.27 -2.27 -28.68
N ILE A 259 -34.55 -1.79 -27.47
CA ILE A 259 -33.81 -2.13 -26.26
C ILE A 259 -34.83 -2.66 -25.24
N GLU A 260 -34.68 -3.92 -24.83
CA GLU A 260 -35.49 -4.51 -23.76
C GLU A 260 -35.00 -3.96 -22.41
N ILE A 261 -35.63 -2.86 -21.97
CA ILE A 261 -35.48 -2.37 -20.61
C ILE A 261 -36.25 -3.31 -19.69
N LYS A 262 -35.53 -4.13 -18.94
CA LYS A 262 -36.10 -4.88 -17.82
C LYS A 262 -36.61 -3.86 -16.79
N GLU A 263 -37.87 -3.96 -16.39
CA GLU A 263 -38.50 -2.96 -15.52
C GLU A 263 -37.68 -2.73 -14.25
N ASN A 264 -37.44 -1.46 -13.96
CA ASN A 264 -36.92 -1.03 -12.67
C ASN A 264 -37.97 -1.33 -11.62
N ILE A 265 -37.65 -2.19 -10.64
CA ILE A 265 -38.51 -2.40 -9.48
C ILE A 265 -38.55 -1.08 -8.73
N GLU A 266 -39.67 -0.36 -8.80
CA GLU A 266 -39.98 0.65 -7.80
C GLU A 266 -40.17 -0.10 -6.47
N GLU A 267 -39.41 0.31 -5.44
CA GLU A 267 -39.64 -0.16 -4.08
C GLU A 267 -40.99 0.40 -3.62
N GLU A 268 -42.05 -0.38 -3.80
CA GLU A 268 -43.40 -0.06 -3.32
C GLU A 268 -43.31 0.22 -1.82
N ILE A 269 -43.56 1.47 -1.44
CA ILE A 269 -43.57 1.91 -0.04
C ILE A 269 -44.82 1.31 0.61
N LEU A 270 -44.68 0.08 1.09
CA LEU A 270 -45.74 -0.68 1.73
C LEU A 270 -46.16 0.01 3.04
N ASP A 271 -47.27 0.75 2.98
CA ASP A 271 -47.88 1.41 4.13
C ASP A 271 -47.96 0.46 5.32
N GLU A 272 -47.37 0.86 6.46
CA GLU A 272 -47.35 0.04 7.69
C GLU A 272 -48.78 -0.31 8.15
N ASP A 273 -49.75 0.58 7.87
CA ASP A 273 -51.19 0.36 8.07
C ASP A 273 -51.74 -0.85 7.32
N LEU A 274 -51.28 -1.13 6.08
CA LEU A 274 -51.70 -2.30 5.32
C LEU A 274 -51.13 -3.59 5.91
N ILE A 275 -49.91 -3.54 6.45
CA ILE A 275 -49.26 -4.67 7.14
C ILE A 275 -50.02 -4.94 8.45
N ALA A 276 -50.23 -3.92 9.28
CA ALA A 276 -50.98 -4.02 10.54
C ALA A 276 -52.40 -4.57 10.33
N LYS A 277 -53.12 -4.06 9.32
CA LYS A 277 -54.49 -4.49 9.01
C LYS A 277 -54.57 -5.94 8.52
N ASN A 278 -53.55 -6.43 7.80
CA ASN A 278 -53.43 -7.84 7.44
C ASN A 278 -53.05 -8.73 8.64
N LEU A 279 -52.21 -8.25 9.56
CA LEU A 279 -51.86 -8.97 10.79
C LEU A 279 -53.09 -9.15 11.70
N VAL A 280 -53.84 -8.08 11.98
CA VAL A 280 -55.09 -8.14 12.77
C VAL A 280 -56.12 -9.05 12.09
N LYS A 281 -56.26 -8.98 10.76
CA LYS A 281 -57.15 -9.89 10.01
C LYS A 281 -56.73 -11.36 10.08
N LYS A 282 -55.44 -11.66 10.30
CA LYS A 282 -54.91 -13.04 10.33
C LYS A 282 -54.89 -13.65 11.74
N TYR A 283 -54.64 -12.84 12.77
CA TYR A 283 -54.46 -13.31 14.15
C TYR A 283 -55.51 -12.81 15.14
N GLY A 284 -56.41 -11.92 14.72
CA GLY A 284 -57.39 -11.24 15.58
C GLY A 284 -56.82 -9.99 16.26
N GLU A 285 -57.65 -9.37 17.09
CA GLU A 285 -57.20 -8.38 18.07
C GLU A 285 -56.62 -9.09 19.30
N TYR A 286 -55.62 -8.49 19.94
CA TYR A 286 -54.86 -9.12 21.03
C TYR A 286 -55.64 -9.10 22.36
N ASP A 287 -56.27 -10.24 22.69
CA ASP A 287 -57.01 -10.43 23.94
C ASP A 287 -56.09 -10.90 25.10
N GLN A 288 -55.75 -9.93 25.97
CA GLN A 288 -54.94 -10.15 27.17
C GLN A 288 -55.61 -11.09 28.20
N THR A 289 -56.93 -11.27 28.15
CA THR A 289 -57.66 -12.10 29.15
C THR A 289 -57.48 -13.60 28.92
N LEU A 290 -57.10 -14.01 27.70
CA LEU A 290 -56.78 -15.40 27.38
C LEU A 290 -55.43 -15.85 27.94
N GLU A 291 -54.41 -14.99 27.90
CA GLU A 291 -53.07 -15.34 28.43
C GLU A 291 -53.03 -15.35 29.96
N LEU A 292 -53.72 -14.40 30.60
CA LEU A 292 -53.87 -14.32 32.06
C LEU A 292 -54.61 -15.52 32.68
N LYS A 293 -55.23 -16.39 31.88
CA LYS A 293 -55.92 -17.60 32.34
C LYS A 293 -55.01 -18.83 32.47
N ASN A 294 -53.75 -18.72 32.05
CA ASN A 294 -52.74 -19.79 32.09
C ASN A 294 -51.69 -19.59 33.21
N PHE A 295 -51.96 -18.71 34.17
CA PHE A 295 -51.11 -18.39 35.34
C PHE A 295 -51.91 -18.51 36.64
#